data_AF-A0A5D3CUY8-F1
#
_entry.id   AF-A0A5D3CUY8-F1
#
_cell.length_a   1.000
_cell.length_b   1.000
_cell.length_c   1.000
_cell.angle_alpha   90.00
_cell.angle_beta   90.00
_cell.angle_gamma   90.00
#
_symmetry.space_group_name_H-M   'P 1'
#
loop_
_entity.id
_entity.type
_entity.pdbx_description
1 polymer ?
#
loop_
_entity_poly.entity_id
_entity_poly.type
_entity_poly.pdbx_seq_one_letter_code
_entity_poly.pdbx_strand_id
1 'polypeptide(L)'
;MFLELESWKKACIFKGASIFEGVLEVGVLEECLYLQRSFNLRGKWIRGCISNVTYSVLINGRPQGRIKANRGLRQGDPLSPFLFVIAMDYLSRLLSHLEASGAIKGVSLNNNCNISHILFADDILLFLEDNDFFLNNLRMALFLFEKASGLKINLSKSALVPVNVSLNRAKECASFWDISCHSLPLSYLGVPLGGNPKSNLFWRNVEDKIQKKLNNWKYVQISKGGRLTLIKSTLSSLPIYQLSVFQAPSSMCKNIEKAWRNFLWKGSNGSKGSHLINWTKVSKSKEEGGLGISRLQVTNKDLLSKWLWRYFSEPNALWRRLIQCKYKGKHPGDIPSNNSSSS
;
A
#
# COMPACT_ATOMS: atom_id res chain seq x y z
N MET A 1 10.98 -3.45 -11.35
CA MET A 1 9.83 -3.97 -12.10
C MET A 1 8.63 -4.00 -11.18
N PHE A 2 7.52 -3.41 -11.58
CA PHE A 2 6.23 -3.53 -10.90
C PHE A 2 5.44 -4.63 -11.60
N LEU A 3 5.06 -5.67 -10.86
CA LEU A 3 4.22 -6.75 -11.37
C LEU A 3 2.90 -6.74 -10.61
N GLU A 4 1.79 -6.84 -11.33
CA GLU A 4 0.50 -7.13 -10.74
C GLU A 4 0.11 -8.54 -11.15
N LEU A 5 -0.09 -9.45 -10.18
CA LEU A 5 -0.63 -10.77 -10.50
C LEU A 5 -2.13 -10.66 -10.81
N GLU A 6 -2.62 -11.48 -11.74
CA GLU A 6 -4.04 -11.74 -11.95
C GLU A 6 -4.60 -12.43 -10.72
N SER A 7 -5.00 -11.62 -9.74
CA SER A 7 -5.56 -12.06 -8.48
C SER A 7 -6.63 -11.09 -7.98
N TRP A 8 -7.32 -11.54 -6.94
CA TRP A 8 -8.63 -11.13 -6.49
C TRP A 8 -8.59 -9.73 -5.85
N LYS A 9 -9.30 -8.76 -6.44
CA LYS A 9 -9.50 -7.43 -5.84
C LYS A 9 -10.31 -7.52 -4.54
N LYS A 10 -9.66 -7.65 -3.38
CA LYS A 10 -10.09 -7.10 -2.08
C LYS A 10 -8.98 -7.24 -1.03
N ALA A 11 -8.86 -6.21 -0.20
CA ALA A 11 -7.78 -5.93 0.75
C ALA A 11 -7.30 -7.11 1.61
N CYS A 12 -5.99 -7.17 1.82
CA CYS A 12 -5.37 -7.87 2.94
C CYS A 12 -5.98 -7.40 4.26
N ILE A 13 -6.65 -8.29 4.98
CA ILE A 13 -7.10 -8.03 6.35
C ILE A 13 -6.24 -8.90 7.24
N PHE A 14 -5.17 -8.30 7.78
CA PHE A 14 -4.34 -8.92 8.81
C PHE A 14 -4.36 -8.05 10.06
N LYS A 15 -4.31 -8.69 11.22
CA LYS A 15 -4.23 -8.01 12.50
C LYS A 15 -2.78 -7.56 12.68
N GLY A 16 -2.54 -6.25 12.78
CA GLY A 16 -1.19 -5.68 12.86
C GLY A 16 -0.63 -5.21 11.50
N ALA A 17 -0.84 -5.97 10.42
CA ALA A 17 -0.35 -5.54 9.10
C ALA A 17 -1.29 -4.53 8.43
N SER A 18 -0.76 -3.33 8.21
CA SER A 18 -1.45 -2.26 7.50
C SER A 18 -0.82 -2.04 6.13
N ILE A 19 -1.45 -1.27 5.24
CA ILE A 19 -0.85 -0.89 3.95
C ILE A 19 0.54 -0.24 4.17
N PHE A 20 0.77 0.38 5.33
CA PHE A 20 2.08 0.89 5.75
C PHE A 20 3.17 -0.18 5.79
N GLU A 21 2.82 -1.40 6.18
CA GLU A 21 3.72 -2.56 6.18
C GLU A 21 3.81 -3.14 4.78
N GLY A 22 2.74 -3.14 3.98
CA GLY A 22 2.85 -3.47 2.55
C GLY A 22 3.89 -2.66 1.75
N VAL A 23 4.12 -1.40 2.13
CA VAL A 23 5.14 -0.52 1.52
C VAL A 23 6.54 -0.74 2.11
N LEU A 24 6.67 -1.33 3.30
CA LEU A 24 7.89 -1.28 4.10
C LEU A 24 8.35 -2.63 4.71
N GLU A 25 7.49 -3.63 4.85
CA GLU A 25 7.83 -4.98 5.32
C GLU A 25 6.70 -6.05 5.25
N VAL A 26 7.10 -7.29 4.96
CA VAL A 26 6.28 -8.52 5.02
C VAL A 26 6.26 -9.07 6.46
N GLY A 27 5.35 -8.56 7.30
CA GLY A 27 5.19 -8.98 8.70
C GLY A 27 4.30 -10.22 8.95
N VAL A 28 3.91 -10.98 7.91
CA VAL A 28 2.88 -12.04 8.02
C VAL A 28 3.47 -13.45 8.22
N LEU A 29 4.80 -13.57 8.28
CA LEU A 29 5.51 -14.86 8.20
C LEU A 29 5.35 -15.79 9.43
N GLU A 30 5.25 -15.27 10.66
CA GLU A 30 5.18 -16.13 11.86
C GLU A 30 3.83 -16.85 12.03
N GLU A 31 2.70 -16.21 11.69
CA GLU A 31 1.37 -16.86 11.76
C GLU A 31 1.21 -17.95 10.69
N CYS A 32 1.80 -17.78 9.50
CA CYS A 32 1.75 -18.77 8.43
C CYS A 32 2.56 -20.03 8.73
N LEU A 33 3.70 -19.90 9.44
CA LEU A 33 4.52 -21.03 9.89
C LEU A 33 3.79 -21.92 10.92
N TYR A 34 2.93 -21.32 11.75
CA TYR A 34 2.11 -22.06 12.71
C TYR A 34 1.03 -22.91 12.02
N LEU A 35 0.48 -22.42 10.90
CA LEU A 35 -0.51 -23.14 10.09
C LEU A 35 0.10 -24.36 9.38
N GLN A 36 1.35 -24.27 8.89
CA GLN A 36 2.04 -25.38 8.20
C GLN A 36 2.24 -26.64 9.06
N ARG A 37 2.31 -26.51 10.40
CA ARG A 37 2.60 -27.65 11.31
C ARG A 37 1.38 -28.48 11.74
N SER A 38 0.14 -28.11 11.38
CA SER A 38 -1.09 -28.73 11.94
C SER A 38 -2.01 -29.44 10.93
N PHE A 39 -1.47 -29.98 9.82
CA PHE A 39 -2.26 -30.26 8.61
C PHE A 39 -3.09 -31.56 8.53
N ASN A 40 -3.03 -32.50 9.47
CA ASN A 40 -3.69 -33.80 9.26
C ASN A 40 -5.23 -33.79 9.44
N LEU A 41 -5.77 -33.10 10.46
CA LEU A 41 -7.22 -32.91 10.62
C LEU A 41 -7.72 -31.63 9.95
N ARG A 42 -6.94 -30.54 9.99
CA ARG A 42 -7.31 -29.24 9.41
C ARG A 42 -7.24 -29.21 7.88
N GLY A 43 -6.38 -30.01 7.26
CA GLY A 43 -6.23 -30.09 5.80
C GLY A 43 -7.50 -30.59 5.10
N LYS A 44 -8.27 -31.49 5.73
CA LYS A 44 -9.56 -31.96 5.19
C LYS A 44 -10.61 -30.85 5.15
N TRP A 45 -10.68 -30.02 6.19
CA TRP A 45 -11.60 -28.88 6.25
C TRP A 45 -11.23 -27.80 5.24
N ILE A 46 -9.94 -27.43 5.17
CA ILE A 46 -9.44 -26.47 4.17
C ILE A 46 -9.73 -26.98 2.75
N ARG A 47 -9.45 -28.27 2.48
CA ARG A 47 -9.80 -28.90 1.20
C ARG A 47 -11.30 -28.83 0.94
N GLY A 48 -12.15 -29.09 1.94
CA GLY A 48 -13.59 -28.94 1.83
C GLY A 48 -14.01 -27.51 1.44
N CYS A 49 -13.45 -26.49 2.11
CA CYS A 49 -13.71 -25.08 1.83
C CYS A 49 -13.32 -24.67 0.40
N ILE A 50 -12.21 -25.21 -0.13
CA ILE A 50 -11.72 -24.88 -1.47
C ILE A 50 -12.43 -25.71 -2.56
N SER A 51 -12.74 -26.98 -2.29
CA SER A 51 -13.22 -27.93 -3.32
C SER A 51 -14.73 -27.86 -3.57
N ASN A 52 -15.51 -27.36 -2.61
CA ASN A 52 -16.97 -27.35 -2.66
C ASN A 52 -17.55 -25.98 -3.04
N VAL A 53 -16.74 -25.10 -3.64
CA VAL A 53 -17.22 -23.76 -4.02
C VAL A 53 -18.13 -23.86 -5.24
N THR A 54 -19.34 -23.34 -5.10
CA THR A 54 -20.30 -23.19 -6.19
C THR A 54 -20.83 -21.76 -6.25
N TYR A 55 -20.95 -21.22 -7.45
CA TYR A 55 -21.50 -19.91 -7.73
C TYR A 55 -22.87 -20.02 -8.38
N SER A 56 -23.70 -19.00 -8.22
CA SER A 56 -24.97 -18.84 -8.93
C SER A 56 -25.01 -17.43 -9.51
N VAL A 57 -25.64 -17.28 -10.67
CA VAL A 57 -25.79 -15.96 -11.31
C VAL A 57 -27.11 -15.36 -10.85
N LEU A 58 -27.09 -14.10 -10.42
CA LEU A 58 -28.33 -13.40 -10.07
C LEU A 58 -29.01 -12.91 -11.35
N ILE A 59 -30.15 -13.49 -11.69
CA ILE A 59 -31.02 -13.05 -12.79
C ILE A 59 -32.30 -12.48 -12.16
N ASN A 60 -32.56 -11.19 -12.40
CA ASN A 60 -33.69 -10.46 -11.80
C ASN A 60 -33.76 -10.58 -10.27
N GLY A 61 -32.59 -10.53 -9.60
CA GLY A 61 -32.49 -10.62 -8.14
C GLY A 61 -32.65 -12.03 -7.55
N ARG A 62 -32.85 -13.06 -8.39
CA ARG A 62 -32.95 -14.46 -7.94
C ARG A 62 -31.71 -15.24 -8.39
N PRO A 63 -31.10 -16.04 -7.49
CA PRO A 63 -29.95 -16.87 -7.86
C PRO A 63 -30.42 -18.00 -8.78
N GLN A 64 -29.82 -18.09 -9.96
CA GLN A 64 -30.16 -19.10 -10.96
C GLN A 64 -28.91 -19.86 -11.39
N GLY A 65 -29.07 -21.17 -11.59
CA GLY A 65 -27.99 -22.08 -11.95
C GLY A 65 -27.02 -22.37 -10.80
N ARG A 66 -26.16 -23.37 -11.01
CA ARG A 66 -25.07 -23.72 -10.10
C ARG A 66 -23.82 -24.02 -10.92
N ILE A 67 -22.83 -23.15 -10.80
CA ILE A 67 -21.54 -23.24 -11.48
C ILE A 67 -20.54 -23.74 -10.44
N LYS A 68 -19.96 -24.91 -10.64
CA LYS A 68 -18.89 -25.42 -9.77
C LYS A 68 -17.58 -24.73 -10.13
N ALA A 69 -16.89 -24.19 -9.13
CA ALA A 69 -15.59 -23.59 -9.32
C ALA A 69 -14.51 -24.66 -9.41
N ASN A 70 -13.73 -24.67 -10.49
CA ASN A 70 -12.56 -25.56 -10.61
C ASN A 70 -11.26 -24.89 -10.16
N ARG A 71 -11.21 -23.55 -10.15
CA ARG A 71 -10.05 -22.74 -9.76
C ARG A 71 -10.50 -21.48 -9.02
N GLY A 72 -9.61 -20.95 -8.18
CA GLY A 72 -9.80 -19.70 -7.45
C GLY A 72 -10.38 -19.88 -6.05
N LEU A 73 -10.08 -18.93 -5.18
CA LEU A 73 -10.50 -18.90 -3.78
C LEU A 73 -11.67 -17.94 -3.60
N ARG A 74 -12.73 -18.33 -2.89
CA ARG A 74 -13.97 -17.53 -2.78
C ARG A 74 -13.72 -16.12 -2.21
N GLN A 75 -14.24 -15.08 -2.87
CA GLN A 75 -14.17 -13.70 -2.36
C GLN A 75 -15.09 -13.54 -1.15
N GLY A 76 -14.59 -12.85 -0.12
CA GLY A 76 -15.35 -12.63 1.11
C GLY A 76 -15.36 -13.85 2.05
N ASP A 77 -14.69 -14.95 1.67
CA ASP A 77 -14.34 -16.02 2.60
C ASP A 77 -13.16 -15.55 3.47
N PRO A 78 -13.28 -15.56 4.81
CA PRO A 78 -12.20 -15.21 5.72
C PRO A 78 -10.91 -16.03 5.53
N LEU A 79 -10.98 -17.25 4.97
CA LEU A 79 -9.81 -18.12 4.78
C LEU A 79 -9.00 -17.78 3.52
N SER A 80 -9.66 -17.28 2.48
CA SER A 80 -9.04 -17.01 1.17
C SER A 80 -7.80 -16.08 1.25
N PRO A 81 -7.79 -14.97 2.03
CA PRO A 81 -6.61 -14.12 2.15
C PRO A 81 -5.39 -14.85 2.74
N PHE A 82 -5.58 -15.74 3.71
CA PHE A 82 -4.48 -16.51 4.32
C PHE A 82 -3.89 -17.51 3.34
N LEU A 83 -4.74 -18.23 2.62
CA LEU A 83 -4.29 -19.17 1.58
C LEU A 83 -3.51 -18.47 0.48
N PHE A 84 -3.96 -17.27 0.09
CA PHE A 84 -3.24 -16.45 -0.88
C PHE A 84 -1.86 -16.02 -0.35
N VAL A 85 -1.77 -15.57 0.91
CA VAL A 85 -0.47 -15.21 1.51
C VAL A 85 0.48 -16.40 1.58
N ILE A 86 0.00 -17.62 1.86
CA ILE A 86 0.85 -18.82 1.83
C ILE A 86 1.45 -19.05 0.43
N ALA A 87 0.66 -18.84 -0.63
CA ALA A 87 1.16 -18.93 -1.99
C ALA A 87 2.20 -17.84 -2.28
N MET A 88 1.97 -16.60 -1.81
CA MET A 88 2.90 -15.50 -1.97
C MET A 88 4.18 -15.67 -1.14
N ASP A 89 4.12 -16.30 0.04
CA ASP A 89 5.29 -16.66 0.85
C ASP A 89 6.21 -17.64 0.11
N TYR A 90 5.63 -18.62 -0.60
CA TYR A 90 6.42 -19.49 -1.48
C TYR A 90 7.17 -18.70 -2.56
N LEU A 91 6.52 -17.73 -3.21
CA LEU A 91 7.18 -16.85 -4.19
C LEU A 91 8.29 -16.03 -3.52
N SER A 92 8.03 -15.45 -2.34
CA SER A 92 9.02 -14.69 -1.58
C SER A 92 10.28 -15.52 -1.29
N ARG A 93 10.11 -16.75 -0.80
CA ARG A 93 11.21 -17.68 -0.52
C ARG A 93 11.96 -18.09 -1.78
N LEU A 94 11.26 -18.32 -2.88
CA LEU A 94 11.89 -18.60 -4.18
C LEU A 94 12.78 -17.43 -4.61
N LEU A 95 12.30 -16.20 -4.53
CA LEU A 95 13.07 -15.00 -4.88
C LEU A 95 14.27 -14.80 -3.94
N SER A 96 14.08 -14.99 -2.63
CA SER A 96 15.19 -14.95 -1.66
C SER A 96 16.24 -16.03 -1.91
N HIS A 97 15.84 -17.23 -2.30
CA HIS A 97 16.77 -18.31 -2.66
C HIS A 97 17.58 -17.96 -3.92
N LEU A 98 16.95 -17.38 -4.93
CA LEU A 98 17.65 -16.93 -6.14
C LEU A 98 18.64 -15.81 -5.83
N GLU A 99 18.30 -14.89 -4.94
CA GLU A 99 19.22 -13.84 -4.50
C GLU A 99 20.39 -14.42 -3.69
N ALA A 100 20.12 -15.34 -2.75
CA ALA A 100 21.16 -15.98 -1.93
C ALA A 100 22.13 -16.86 -2.74
N SER A 101 21.65 -17.47 -3.82
CA SER A 101 22.48 -18.28 -4.75
C SER A 101 23.19 -17.45 -5.82
N GLY A 102 22.98 -16.13 -5.86
CA GLY A 102 23.54 -15.25 -6.89
C GLY A 102 22.89 -15.38 -8.27
N ALA A 103 21.76 -16.10 -8.38
CA ALA A 103 21.00 -16.24 -9.62
C ALA A 103 20.22 -14.97 -10.00
N ILE A 104 19.90 -14.12 -9.02
CA ILE A 104 19.43 -12.75 -9.23
C ILE A 104 20.15 -11.81 -8.27
N LYS A 105 20.14 -10.51 -8.56
CA LYS A 105 20.69 -9.49 -7.68
C LYS A 105 19.72 -8.33 -7.51
N GLY A 106 19.30 -8.11 -6.27
CA GLY A 106 18.42 -7.01 -5.89
C GLY A 106 19.17 -5.68 -5.71
N VAL A 107 18.49 -4.71 -5.10
CA VAL A 107 19.11 -3.44 -4.72
C VAL A 107 19.85 -3.62 -3.40
N SER A 108 21.16 -3.37 -3.40
CA SER A 108 21.99 -3.33 -2.20
C SER A 108 22.17 -1.90 -1.71
N LEU A 109 21.79 -1.62 -0.46
CA LEU A 109 22.05 -0.31 0.16
C LEU A 109 23.42 -0.28 0.85
N ASN A 110 23.87 -1.42 1.38
CA ASN A 110 25.14 -1.71 2.03
C ASN A 110 25.32 -3.23 2.06
N ASN A 111 26.53 -3.75 2.35
CA ASN A 111 26.85 -5.19 2.34
C ASN A 111 25.89 -6.10 3.13
N ASN A 112 25.11 -5.55 4.07
CA ASN A 112 24.22 -6.32 4.96
C ASN A 112 22.71 -6.07 4.72
N CYS A 113 22.34 -5.29 3.69
CA CYS A 113 20.93 -4.99 3.41
C CYS A 113 20.66 -4.95 1.91
N ASN A 114 20.20 -6.10 1.41
CA ASN A 114 19.75 -6.29 0.03
C ASN A 114 18.23 -6.45 0.02
N ILE A 115 17.59 -5.87 -0.99
CA ILE A 115 16.16 -6.03 -1.25
C ILE A 115 15.99 -6.48 -2.69
N SER A 116 15.47 -7.69 -2.89
CA SER A 116 15.01 -8.16 -4.19
C SER A 116 13.53 -7.91 -4.44
N HIS A 117 12.69 -7.89 -3.41
CA HIS A 117 11.24 -7.82 -3.60
C HIS A 117 10.47 -7.24 -2.40
N ILE A 118 9.30 -6.67 -2.68
CA ILE A 118 8.27 -6.26 -1.71
C ILE A 118 6.92 -6.77 -2.24
N LEU A 119 6.15 -7.47 -1.40
CA LEU A 119 4.87 -8.07 -1.78
C LEU A 119 3.75 -7.46 -0.95
N PHE A 120 2.69 -6.99 -1.61
CA PHE A 120 1.43 -6.66 -0.96
C PHE A 120 0.27 -7.22 -1.75
N ALA A 121 -0.35 -8.28 -1.23
CA ALA A 121 -1.34 -9.05 -1.98
C ALA A 121 -0.80 -9.41 -3.38
N ASP A 122 -1.52 -8.97 -4.41
CA ASP A 122 -1.24 -9.13 -5.83
C ASP A 122 -0.32 -8.07 -6.42
N ASP A 123 -0.05 -6.98 -5.68
CA ASP A 123 0.86 -5.90 -6.06
C ASP A 123 2.30 -6.23 -5.62
N ILE A 124 3.16 -6.53 -6.59
CA ILE A 124 4.54 -6.97 -6.38
C ILE A 124 5.52 -5.92 -6.91
N LEU A 125 6.46 -5.50 -6.07
CA LEU A 125 7.64 -4.73 -6.49
C LEU A 125 8.84 -5.64 -6.51
N LEU A 126 9.46 -5.79 -7.68
CA LEU A 126 10.72 -6.50 -7.87
C LEU A 126 11.85 -5.52 -8.16
N PHE A 127 12.95 -5.69 -7.45
CA PHE A 127 14.19 -4.95 -7.62
C PHE A 127 15.22 -5.89 -8.23
N LEU A 128 15.78 -5.49 -9.37
CA LEU A 128 16.71 -6.31 -10.12
C LEU A 128 17.76 -5.41 -10.77
N GLU A 129 19.02 -5.80 -10.66
CA GLU A 129 20.12 -5.22 -11.43
C GLU A 129 19.97 -5.55 -12.92
N ASP A 130 20.31 -4.60 -13.79
CA ASP A 130 20.21 -4.81 -15.24
C ASP A 130 21.28 -5.81 -15.72
N ASN A 131 20.84 -7.04 -15.94
CA ASN A 131 21.64 -8.12 -16.48
C ASN A 131 20.72 -9.17 -17.11
N ASP A 132 21.00 -9.59 -18.34
CA ASP A 132 20.18 -10.57 -19.06
C ASP A 132 20.11 -11.92 -18.35
N PHE A 133 21.18 -12.36 -17.68
CA PHE A 133 21.18 -13.58 -16.87
C PHE A 133 20.18 -13.48 -15.71
N PHE A 134 20.20 -12.37 -14.97
CA PHE A 134 19.27 -12.15 -13.86
C PHE A 134 17.82 -12.02 -14.34
N LEU A 135 17.59 -11.33 -15.46
CA LEU A 135 16.26 -11.19 -16.07
C LEU A 135 15.71 -12.56 -16.50
N ASN A 136 16.52 -13.39 -17.15
CA ASN A 136 16.09 -14.73 -17.58
C ASN A 136 15.78 -15.66 -16.39
N ASN A 137 16.62 -15.65 -15.35
CA ASN A 137 16.38 -16.45 -14.15
C ASN A 137 15.09 -16.02 -13.45
N LEU A 138 14.85 -14.70 -13.33
CA LEU A 138 13.61 -14.17 -12.77
C LEU A 138 12.39 -14.60 -13.59
N ARG A 139 12.48 -14.55 -14.92
CA ARG A 139 11.40 -14.97 -15.83
C ARG A 139 11.08 -16.45 -15.63
N MET A 140 12.10 -17.29 -15.55
CA MET A 140 11.93 -18.72 -15.29
C MET A 140 11.28 -18.98 -13.93
N ALA A 141 11.73 -18.29 -12.89
CA ALA A 141 11.17 -18.42 -11.54
C ALA A 141 9.68 -18.07 -11.49
N LEU A 142 9.30 -16.96 -12.14
CA LEU A 142 7.90 -16.52 -12.23
C LEU A 142 7.06 -17.49 -13.07
N PHE A 143 7.61 -18.03 -14.15
CA PHE A 143 6.93 -19.06 -14.94
C PHE A 143 6.68 -20.34 -14.14
N LEU A 144 7.68 -20.82 -13.40
CA LEU A 144 7.54 -21.99 -12.52
C LEU A 144 6.50 -21.71 -11.41
N PHE A 145 6.50 -20.51 -10.84
CA PHE A 145 5.50 -20.09 -9.87
C PHE A 145 4.09 -20.06 -10.48
N GLU A 146 3.91 -19.53 -11.69
CA GLU A 146 2.64 -19.54 -12.41
C GLU A 146 2.14 -20.97 -12.62
N LYS A 147 3.02 -21.90 -13.02
CA LYS A 147 2.65 -23.32 -13.20
C LYS A 147 2.26 -24.00 -11.89
N ALA A 148 2.94 -23.69 -10.79
CA ALA A 148 2.69 -24.28 -9.48
C ALA A 148 1.42 -23.72 -8.81
N SER A 149 1.22 -22.39 -8.87
CA SER A 149 0.14 -21.69 -8.18
C SER A 149 -1.14 -21.54 -9.02
N GLY A 150 -1.00 -21.54 -10.34
CA GLY A 150 -2.08 -21.17 -11.26
C GLY A 150 -2.37 -19.67 -11.33
N LEU A 151 -1.59 -18.82 -10.65
CA LEU A 151 -1.65 -17.36 -10.75
C LEU A 151 -0.88 -16.90 -11.98
N LYS A 152 -1.40 -15.89 -12.68
CA LYS A 152 -0.77 -15.31 -13.87
C LYS A 152 -0.28 -13.90 -13.61
N ILE A 153 0.67 -13.41 -14.39
CA ILE A 153 1.04 -11.99 -14.37
C ILE A 153 0.07 -11.22 -15.26
N ASN A 154 -0.47 -10.12 -14.74
CA ASN A 154 -1.26 -9.18 -15.52
C ASN A 154 -0.32 -8.25 -16.29
N LEU A 155 0.00 -8.60 -17.53
CA LEU A 155 0.92 -7.84 -18.38
C LEU A 155 0.43 -6.39 -18.61
N SER A 156 -0.88 -6.18 -18.70
CA SER A 156 -1.47 -4.85 -18.97
C SER A 156 -1.32 -3.85 -17.83
N LYS A 157 -1.10 -4.33 -16.60
CA LYS A 157 -0.92 -3.49 -15.42
C LYS A 157 0.49 -3.57 -14.84
N SER A 158 1.27 -4.55 -15.28
CA SER A 158 2.67 -4.69 -14.95
C SER A 158 3.51 -3.72 -15.76
N ALA A 159 4.59 -3.23 -15.15
CA ALA A 159 5.39 -2.13 -15.67
C ALA A 159 6.88 -2.31 -15.34
N LEU A 160 7.75 -2.04 -16.31
CA LEU A 160 9.18 -1.84 -16.07
C LEU A 160 9.46 -0.36 -15.81
N VAL A 161 10.19 -0.07 -14.74
CA VAL A 161 10.62 1.29 -14.41
C VAL A 161 12.14 1.28 -14.26
N PRO A 162 12.88 1.94 -15.16
CA PRO A 162 14.33 1.98 -15.08
C PRO A 162 14.79 2.93 -13.97
N VAL A 163 15.84 2.52 -13.26
CA VAL A 163 16.56 3.34 -12.29
C VAL A 163 18.03 3.27 -12.65
N ASN A 164 18.64 4.39 -13.03
CA ASN A 164 20.02 4.46 -13.52
C ASN A 164 20.34 3.55 -14.73
N VAL A 165 19.33 3.25 -15.56
CA VAL A 165 19.47 2.49 -16.81
C VAL A 165 19.02 3.35 -17.97
N SER A 166 19.63 3.20 -19.14
CA SER A 166 19.25 3.95 -20.34
C SER A 166 17.82 3.61 -20.77
N LEU A 167 17.08 4.59 -21.28
CA LEU A 167 15.69 4.39 -21.70
C LEU A 167 15.57 3.36 -22.84
N ASN A 168 16.57 3.28 -23.72
CA ASN A 168 16.59 2.31 -24.83
C ASN A 168 16.69 0.89 -24.29
N ARG A 169 17.66 0.63 -23.40
CA ARG A 169 17.80 -0.67 -22.72
C ARG A 169 16.55 -1.04 -21.93
N ALA A 170 15.95 -0.08 -21.23
CA ALA A 170 14.71 -0.30 -20.48
C ALA A 170 13.54 -0.72 -21.39
N LYS A 171 13.40 -0.10 -22.56
CA LYS A 171 12.37 -0.44 -23.55
C LYS A 171 12.60 -1.82 -24.17
N GLU A 172 13.85 -2.18 -24.45
CA GLU A 172 14.21 -3.52 -24.92
C GLU A 172 13.83 -4.58 -23.88
N CYS A 173 14.21 -4.38 -22.61
CA CYS A 173 13.82 -5.28 -21.53
C CYS A 173 12.30 -5.35 -21.35
N ALA A 174 11.60 -4.21 -21.41
CA ALA A 174 10.15 -4.17 -21.30
C ALA A 174 9.47 -4.95 -22.44
N SER A 175 9.97 -4.80 -23.66
CA SER A 175 9.52 -5.56 -24.83
C SER A 175 9.78 -7.05 -24.69
N PHE A 176 10.93 -7.45 -24.14
CA PHE A 176 11.23 -8.87 -23.91
C PHE A 176 10.26 -9.53 -22.91
N TRP A 177 9.76 -8.75 -21.97
CA TRP A 177 8.81 -9.18 -20.93
C TRP A 177 7.35 -8.94 -21.29
N ASP A 178 7.05 -8.38 -22.46
CA ASP A 178 5.70 -7.99 -22.89
C ASP A 178 4.98 -7.06 -21.89
N ILE A 179 5.72 -6.17 -21.21
CA ILE A 179 5.20 -5.19 -20.24
C ILE A 179 5.48 -3.76 -20.68
N SER A 180 4.72 -2.80 -20.16
CA SER A 180 4.94 -1.39 -20.48
C SER A 180 6.18 -0.83 -19.79
N CYS A 181 6.91 0.06 -20.47
CA CYS A 181 7.99 0.84 -19.86
C CYS A 181 7.43 2.17 -19.34
N HIS A 182 7.61 2.44 -18.06
CA HIS A 182 7.19 3.68 -17.40
C HIS A 182 8.38 4.39 -16.74
N SER A 183 8.18 5.64 -16.33
CA SER A 183 9.11 6.41 -15.52
C SER A 183 8.51 6.72 -14.15
N LEU A 184 9.36 7.00 -13.16
CA LEU A 184 8.91 7.58 -11.90
C LEU A 184 8.46 9.03 -12.12
N PRO A 185 7.42 9.51 -11.40
CA PRO A 185 6.70 8.81 -10.35
C PRO A 185 5.55 7.91 -10.84
N LEU A 186 5.35 6.76 -10.19
CA LEU A 186 4.29 5.77 -10.51
C LEU A 186 3.39 5.52 -9.28
N SER A 187 2.09 5.29 -9.49
CA SER A 187 1.17 5.01 -8.38
C SER A 187 1.32 3.58 -7.86
N TYR A 188 1.79 3.41 -6.63
CA TYR A 188 1.85 2.13 -5.92
C TYR A 188 1.04 2.22 -4.62
N LEU A 189 0.10 1.29 -4.40
CA LEU A 189 -0.81 1.29 -3.24
C LEU A 189 -1.50 2.65 -3.00
N GLY A 190 -1.78 3.36 -4.10
CA GLY A 190 -2.39 4.69 -4.08
C GLY A 190 -1.47 5.84 -3.69
N VAL A 191 -0.14 5.63 -3.59
CA VAL A 191 0.90 6.66 -3.35
C VAL A 191 1.77 6.81 -4.59
N PRO A 192 2.16 8.03 -5.01
CA PRO A 192 3.12 8.22 -6.09
C PRO A 192 4.55 7.88 -5.63
N LEU A 193 4.98 6.65 -5.92
CA LEU A 193 6.34 6.15 -5.72
C LEU A 193 7.34 7.00 -6.50
N GLY A 194 8.45 7.39 -5.87
CA GLY A 194 9.48 8.24 -6.48
C GLY A 194 9.10 9.72 -6.59
N GLY A 195 7.90 10.11 -6.15
CA GLY A 195 7.49 11.52 -6.11
C GLY A 195 8.09 12.25 -4.90
N ASN A 196 8.23 13.58 -5.00
CA ASN A 196 8.71 14.42 -3.91
C ASN A 196 7.57 14.79 -2.94
N PRO A 197 7.56 14.31 -1.68
CA PRO A 197 6.48 14.58 -0.74
C PRO A 197 6.36 16.05 -0.32
N LYS A 198 7.41 16.85 -0.51
CA LYS A 198 7.38 18.31 -0.28
C LYS A 198 6.67 19.06 -1.41
N SER A 199 6.43 18.43 -2.56
CA SER A 199 5.72 19.03 -3.68
C SER A 199 4.20 18.90 -3.53
N ASN A 200 3.43 19.88 -3.97
CA ASN A 200 1.96 19.77 -4.02
C ASN A 200 1.50 18.69 -5.02
N LEU A 201 2.27 18.44 -6.09
CA LEU A 201 1.95 17.43 -7.10
C LEU A 201 1.84 16.01 -6.51
N PHE A 202 2.69 15.67 -5.54
CA PHE A 202 2.66 14.39 -4.84
C PHE A 202 1.34 14.11 -4.13
N TRP A 203 0.63 15.15 -3.68
CA TRP A 203 -0.61 15.04 -2.91
C TRP A 203 -1.87 15.18 -3.77
N ARG A 204 -1.71 15.39 -5.07
CA ARG A 204 -2.84 15.60 -6.01
C ARG A 204 -3.79 14.40 -6.01
N ASN A 205 -3.25 13.19 -5.89
CA ASN A 205 -4.01 11.95 -5.75
C ASN A 205 -4.99 11.96 -4.56
N VAL A 206 -4.67 12.63 -3.46
CA VAL A 206 -5.54 12.80 -2.28
C VAL A 206 -6.54 13.91 -2.52
N GLU A 207 -6.08 15.05 -3.02
CA GLU A 207 -6.94 16.20 -3.32
C GLU A 207 -8.04 15.80 -4.30
N ASP A 208 -7.70 15.09 -5.38
CA ASP A 208 -8.66 14.62 -6.40
C ASP A 208 -9.67 13.64 -5.82
N LYS A 209 -9.27 12.73 -4.92
CA LYS A 209 -10.19 11.82 -4.22
C LYS A 209 -11.19 12.59 -3.35
N ILE A 210 -10.72 13.62 -2.63
CA ILE A 210 -11.56 14.49 -1.82
C ILE A 210 -12.53 15.28 -2.71
N GLN A 211 -12.04 15.90 -3.79
CA GLN A 211 -12.89 16.63 -4.74
C GLN A 211 -13.94 15.74 -5.38
N LYS A 212 -13.57 14.52 -5.80
CA LYS A 212 -14.50 13.54 -6.37
C LYS A 212 -15.61 13.18 -5.38
N LYS A 213 -15.30 12.99 -4.10
CA LYS A 213 -16.31 12.74 -3.05
C LYS A 213 -17.22 13.95 -2.85
N LEU A 214 -16.64 15.15 -2.77
CA LEU A 214 -17.38 16.39 -2.63
C LEU A 214 -18.35 16.62 -3.81
N ASN A 215 -17.88 16.45 -5.04
CA ASN A 215 -18.70 16.61 -6.24
C ASN A 215 -19.85 15.60 -6.33
N ASN A 216 -19.65 14.39 -5.82
CA ASN A 216 -20.69 13.36 -5.81
C ASN A 216 -21.79 13.61 -4.76
N TRP A 217 -21.54 14.46 -3.76
CA TRP A 217 -22.53 14.76 -2.73
C TRP A 217 -23.43 15.91 -3.15
N LYS A 218 -24.73 15.64 -3.24
CA LYS A 218 -25.75 16.66 -3.51
C LYS A 218 -25.88 17.60 -2.30
N TYR A 219 -25.07 18.66 -2.27
CA TYR A 219 -24.96 19.63 -1.17
C TYR A 219 -26.32 20.17 -0.68
N VAL A 220 -27.30 20.31 -1.57
CA VAL A 220 -28.64 20.85 -1.27
C VAL A 220 -29.39 20.00 -0.24
N GLN A 221 -29.15 18.69 -0.22
CA GLN A 221 -29.95 17.73 0.57
C GLN A 221 -29.30 17.39 1.92
N ILE A 222 -28.14 17.96 2.25
CA ILE A 222 -27.37 17.59 3.43
C ILE A 222 -27.35 18.76 4.42
N SER A 223 -27.91 18.52 5.61
CA SER A 223 -27.87 19.47 6.74
C SER A 223 -26.44 19.80 7.16
N LYS A 224 -26.21 20.97 7.79
CA LYS A 224 -24.88 21.35 8.29
C LYS A 224 -24.29 20.29 9.23
N GLY A 225 -25.13 19.67 10.08
CA GLY A 225 -24.75 18.55 10.94
C GLY A 225 -24.33 17.31 10.14
N GLY A 226 -25.09 16.94 9.10
CA GLY A 226 -24.73 15.84 8.19
C GLY A 226 -23.40 16.09 7.47
N ARG A 227 -23.13 17.32 7.03
CA ARG A 227 -21.86 17.70 6.40
C ARG A 227 -20.70 17.58 7.37
N LEU A 228 -20.87 18.03 8.61
CA LEU A 228 -19.87 17.85 9.67
C LEU A 228 -19.56 16.37 9.90
N THR A 229 -20.59 15.52 9.97
CA THR A 229 -20.43 14.06 10.11
C THR A 229 -19.67 13.46 8.93
N LEU A 230 -19.97 13.87 7.70
CA LEU A 230 -19.27 13.41 6.51
C LEU A 230 -17.81 13.86 6.49
N ILE A 231 -17.51 15.10 6.88
CA ILE A 231 -16.12 15.57 7.01
C ILE A 231 -15.35 14.64 7.94
N LYS A 232 -15.87 14.41 9.15
CA LYS A 232 -15.19 13.61 10.17
C LYS A 232 -15.02 12.14 9.79
N SER A 233 -16.08 11.51 9.29
CA SER A 233 -16.09 10.06 9.04
C SER A 233 -15.40 9.67 7.73
N THR A 234 -15.46 10.55 6.72
CA THR A 234 -15.01 10.19 5.35
C THR A 234 -13.93 11.11 4.82
N LEU A 235 -14.07 12.44 4.86
CA LEU A 235 -13.06 13.31 4.25
C LEU A 235 -11.77 13.37 5.06
N SER A 236 -11.88 13.42 6.38
CA SER A 236 -10.72 13.46 7.28
C SER A 236 -9.92 12.16 7.28
N SER A 237 -10.52 11.01 6.89
CA SER A 237 -9.83 9.72 6.83
C SER A 237 -9.06 9.48 5.52
N LEU A 238 -9.47 10.09 4.41
CA LEU A 238 -8.79 9.97 3.11
C LEU A 238 -7.30 10.34 3.12
N PRO A 239 -6.86 11.48 3.70
CA PRO A 239 -5.45 11.86 3.70
C PRO A 239 -4.61 11.11 4.74
N ILE A 240 -5.22 10.46 5.74
CA ILE A 240 -4.51 9.86 6.89
C ILE A 240 -3.44 8.87 6.44
N TYR A 241 -3.72 8.10 5.38
CA TYR A 241 -2.79 7.11 4.86
C TYR A 241 -1.44 7.75 4.48
N GLN A 242 -1.42 8.69 3.54
CA GLN A 242 -0.17 9.37 3.16
C GLN A 242 0.35 10.33 4.25
N LEU A 243 -0.52 10.99 5.01
CA LEU A 243 -0.12 11.87 6.12
C LEU A 243 0.62 11.12 7.23
N SER A 244 0.35 9.84 7.42
CA SER A 244 1.09 9.11 8.44
C SER A 244 2.38 8.48 7.94
N VAL A 245 2.80 8.70 6.68
CA VAL A 245 4.15 8.34 6.18
C VAL A 245 4.97 9.60 5.88
N PHE A 246 4.34 10.62 5.30
CA PHE A 246 5.05 11.75 4.73
C PHE A 246 4.69 13.06 5.42
N GLN A 247 5.68 13.93 5.57
CA GLN A 247 5.45 15.30 5.99
C GLN A 247 4.79 16.09 4.86
N ALA A 248 3.60 16.60 5.16
CA ALA A 248 2.78 17.36 4.23
C ALA A 248 3.20 18.84 4.15
N PRO A 249 3.23 19.44 2.95
CA PRO A 249 3.38 20.89 2.80
C PRO A 249 2.21 21.65 3.42
N SER A 250 2.51 22.78 4.07
CA SER A 250 1.51 23.67 4.66
C SER A 250 0.46 24.15 3.65
N SER A 251 0.84 24.35 2.39
CA SER A 251 -0.06 24.72 1.28
C SER A 251 -1.14 23.66 1.06
N MET A 252 -0.73 22.38 0.99
CA MET A 252 -1.64 21.27 0.75
C MET A 252 -2.63 21.10 1.91
N CYS A 253 -2.16 21.15 3.16
CA CYS A 253 -3.06 21.12 4.32
C CYS A 253 -4.10 22.26 4.26
N LYS A 254 -3.66 23.48 3.94
CA LYS A 254 -4.56 24.64 3.79
C LYS A 254 -5.57 24.46 2.66
N ASN A 255 -5.17 23.86 1.54
CA ASN A 255 -6.06 23.61 0.40
C ASN A 255 -7.17 22.61 0.75
N ILE A 256 -6.81 21.49 1.40
CA ILE A 256 -7.78 20.48 1.84
C ILE A 256 -8.72 21.07 2.90
N GLU A 257 -8.18 21.76 3.92
CA GLU A 257 -9.01 22.41 4.94
C GLU A 257 -9.92 23.49 4.35
N LYS A 258 -9.48 24.22 3.32
CA LYS A 258 -10.32 25.16 2.56
C LYS A 258 -11.47 24.44 1.87
N ALA A 259 -11.23 23.26 1.27
CA ALA A 259 -12.28 22.46 0.65
C ALA A 259 -13.30 21.99 1.71
N TRP A 260 -12.85 21.49 2.86
CA TRP A 260 -13.73 21.09 3.97
C TRP A 260 -14.55 22.27 4.51
N ARG A 261 -13.91 23.43 4.66
CA ARG A 261 -14.57 24.66 5.10
C ARG A 261 -15.62 25.14 4.10
N ASN A 262 -15.31 25.11 2.81
CA ASN A 262 -16.28 25.43 1.76
C ASN A 262 -17.45 24.45 1.80
N PHE A 263 -17.20 23.14 1.95
CA PHE A 263 -18.25 22.15 2.06
C PHE A 263 -19.16 22.38 3.27
N LEU A 264 -18.58 22.67 4.44
CA LEU A 264 -19.33 22.89 5.67
C LEU A 264 -20.25 24.12 5.58
N TRP A 265 -19.75 25.22 5.02
CA TRP A 265 -20.43 26.53 5.08
C TRP A 265 -21.14 26.96 3.80
N LYS A 266 -20.62 26.62 2.60
CA LYS A 266 -21.19 27.09 1.33
C LYS A 266 -22.29 26.16 0.83
N GLY A 267 -23.39 26.73 0.32
CA GLY A 267 -24.49 26.01 -0.35
C GLY A 267 -24.16 25.64 -1.80
N SER A 268 -25.04 24.91 -2.50
CA SER A 268 -24.68 24.23 -3.77
C SER A 268 -24.41 25.12 -4.99
N ASN A 269 -24.67 26.42 -4.97
CA ASN A 269 -24.69 27.21 -6.21
C ASN A 269 -23.86 28.49 -6.13
N GLY A 270 -22.59 28.41 -5.72
CA GLY A 270 -21.69 29.57 -5.72
C GLY A 270 -22.20 30.75 -4.86
N SER A 271 -23.22 30.52 -4.03
CA SER A 271 -23.77 31.55 -3.17
C SER A 271 -22.71 31.93 -2.15
N LYS A 272 -22.57 33.24 -1.94
CA LYS A 272 -21.63 33.92 -1.04
C LYS A 272 -21.94 33.56 0.43
N GLY A 273 -21.94 32.28 0.78
CA GLY A 273 -21.98 31.82 2.16
C GLY A 273 -20.69 32.26 2.84
N SER A 274 -20.79 33.24 3.72
CA SER A 274 -19.68 33.67 4.57
C SER A 274 -19.30 32.54 5.53
N HIS A 275 -18.02 32.46 5.86
CA HIS A 275 -17.58 31.57 6.92
C HIS A 275 -18.05 32.17 8.26
N LEU A 276 -19.09 31.56 8.84
CA LEU A 276 -19.74 32.09 10.04
C LEU A 276 -18.83 32.09 11.27
N ILE A 277 -17.89 31.14 11.34
CA ILE A 277 -16.99 30.95 12.49
C ILE A 277 -15.56 30.76 11.97
N ASN A 278 -14.60 31.38 12.65
CA ASN A 278 -13.18 31.18 12.37
C ASN A 278 -12.83 29.68 12.45
N TRP A 279 -12.15 29.19 11.43
CA TRP A 279 -11.73 27.78 11.33
C TRP A 279 -10.92 27.33 12.53
N THR A 280 -10.13 28.23 13.12
CA THR A 280 -9.33 27.91 14.31
C THR A 280 -10.18 27.48 15.49
N LYS A 281 -11.37 28.08 15.67
CA LYS A 281 -12.36 27.74 16.71
C LYS A 281 -13.14 26.49 16.33
N VAL A 282 -13.52 26.35 15.05
CA VAL A 282 -14.19 25.15 14.53
C VAL A 282 -13.34 23.89 14.73
N SER A 283 -12.02 23.99 14.61
CA SER A 283 -11.11 22.86 14.74
C SER A 283 -10.81 22.43 16.18
N LYS A 284 -11.24 23.19 17.19
CA LYS A 284 -11.06 22.79 18.60
C LYS A 284 -11.91 21.57 18.96
N SER A 285 -11.58 20.92 20.07
CA SER A 285 -12.39 19.82 20.61
C SER A 285 -13.81 20.30 20.92
N LYS A 286 -14.76 19.36 21.06
CA LYS A 286 -16.13 19.72 21.48
C LYS A 286 -16.16 20.32 22.89
N GLU A 287 -15.29 19.83 23.77
CA GLU A 287 -15.12 20.31 25.15
C GLU A 287 -14.65 21.76 25.18
N GLU A 288 -13.80 22.17 24.23
CA GLU A 288 -13.33 23.54 24.07
C GLU A 288 -14.28 24.43 23.22
N GLY A 289 -15.51 23.98 22.97
CA GLY A 289 -16.52 24.72 22.20
C GLY A 289 -16.30 24.73 20.68
N GLY A 290 -15.48 23.81 20.16
CA GLY A 290 -15.27 23.57 18.73
C GLY A 290 -16.16 22.47 18.14
N LEU A 291 -15.99 22.21 16.85
CA LEU A 291 -16.71 21.13 16.15
C LEU A 291 -15.90 19.83 16.11
N GLY A 292 -14.67 19.78 16.62
CA GLY A 292 -13.82 18.60 16.65
C GLY A 292 -13.35 18.14 15.26
N ILE A 293 -13.01 19.09 14.38
CA ILE A 293 -12.35 18.81 13.10
C ILE A 293 -10.85 19.05 13.29
N SER A 294 -10.05 17.98 13.37
CA SER A 294 -8.61 18.10 13.59
C SER A 294 -7.92 18.86 12.46
N ARG A 295 -6.98 19.74 12.82
CA ARG A 295 -6.14 20.45 11.84
C ARG A 295 -5.14 19.47 11.23
N LEU A 296 -5.06 19.45 9.91
CA LEU A 296 -4.24 18.49 9.18
C LEU A 296 -2.76 18.58 9.50
N GLN A 297 -2.24 19.80 9.75
CA GLN A 297 -0.84 19.98 10.14
C GLN A 297 -0.52 19.36 11.50
N VAL A 298 -1.44 19.48 12.46
CA VAL A 298 -1.27 18.91 13.80
C VAL A 298 -1.37 17.39 13.69
N THR A 299 -2.42 16.90 13.03
CA THR A 299 -2.61 15.47 12.77
C THR A 299 -1.44 14.85 12.00
N ASN A 300 -0.83 15.54 11.03
CA ASN A 300 0.35 15.04 10.33
C ASN A 300 1.55 14.86 11.28
N LYS A 301 1.82 15.84 12.15
CA LYS A 301 2.89 15.74 13.15
C LYS A 301 2.64 14.60 14.13
N ASP A 302 1.42 14.49 14.65
CA ASP A 302 1.03 13.45 15.60
C ASP A 302 1.10 12.05 14.96
N LEU A 303 0.68 11.93 13.69
CA LEU A 303 0.77 10.68 12.97
C LEU A 303 2.21 10.29 12.63
N LEU A 304 3.11 11.26 12.46
CA LEU A 304 4.54 11.01 12.21
C LEU A 304 5.29 10.63 13.50
N SER A 305 4.87 11.15 14.66
CA SER A 305 5.52 10.83 15.94
C SER A 305 5.43 9.34 16.28
N LYS A 306 4.40 8.62 15.80
CA LYS A 306 4.28 7.17 15.93
C LYS A 306 5.52 6.43 15.40
N TRP A 307 6.19 6.95 14.37
CA TRP A 307 7.38 6.30 13.80
C TRP A 307 8.58 6.38 14.71
N LEU A 308 8.68 7.40 15.57
CA LEU A 308 9.71 7.43 16.61
C LEU A 308 9.51 6.28 17.59
N TRP A 309 8.27 6.09 18.06
CA TRP A 309 7.94 4.96 18.94
C TRP A 309 8.19 3.61 18.27
N ARG A 310 7.72 3.42 17.03
CA ARG A 310 7.96 2.20 16.25
C ARG A 310 9.44 1.97 16.00
N TYR A 311 10.21 3.02 15.75
CA TYR A 311 11.65 2.91 15.55
C TYR A 311 12.30 2.23 16.75
N PHE A 312 11.93 2.58 17.99
CA PHE A 312 12.47 1.91 19.17
C PHE A 312 11.86 0.53 19.43
N SER A 313 10.55 0.39 19.21
CA SER A 313 9.78 -0.82 19.56
C SER A 313 9.96 -1.98 18.58
N GLU A 314 10.32 -1.72 17.33
CA GLU A 314 10.41 -2.72 16.25
C GLU A 314 11.86 -2.86 15.73
N PRO A 315 12.79 -3.44 16.50
CA PRO A 315 14.21 -3.52 16.13
C PRO A 315 14.50 -4.38 14.89
N ASN A 316 13.71 -5.43 14.69
CA ASN A 316 13.95 -6.37 13.61
C ASN A 316 13.28 -5.96 12.29
N ALA A 317 12.53 -4.86 12.30
CA ALA A 317 11.80 -4.41 11.13
C ALA A 317 12.74 -3.93 10.01
N LEU A 318 12.57 -4.47 8.81
CA LEU A 318 13.21 -4.14 7.53
C LEU A 318 13.24 -2.64 7.32
N TRP A 319 12.14 -1.93 7.54
CA TRP A 319 12.10 -0.48 7.35
C TRP A 319 13.07 0.26 8.27
N ARG A 320 13.18 -0.18 9.53
CA ARG A 320 14.13 0.35 10.50
C ARG A 320 15.56 0.00 10.06
N ARG A 321 15.80 -1.25 9.68
CA ARG A 321 17.11 -1.72 9.17
C ARG A 321 17.56 -0.92 7.95
N LEU A 322 16.65 -0.63 7.01
CA LEU A 322 16.90 0.18 5.83
C LEU A 322 17.28 1.62 6.18
N ILE A 323 16.52 2.25 7.09
CA ILE A 323 16.84 3.60 7.58
C ILE A 323 18.22 3.61 8.22
N GLN A 324 18.53 2.64 9.08
CA GLN A 324 19.85 2.52 9.70
C GLN A 324 20.95 2.32 8.65
N CYS A 325 20.75 1.47 7.64
CA CYS A 325 21.75 1.28 6.59
C CYS A 325 21.96 2.56 5.77
N LYS A 326 20.90 3.30 5.44
CA LYS A 326 20.98 4.50 4.59
C LYS A 326 21.57 5.72 5.29
N TYR A 327 21.25 5.91 6.57
CA TYR A 327 21.51 7.18 7.29
C TYR A 327 22.58 7.10 8.39
N LYS A 328 23.28 5.97 8.55
CA LYS A 328 24.41 5.89 9.49
C LYS A 328 25.48 6.96 9.16
N GLY A 329 25.69 7.89 10.09
CA GLY A 329 26.93 8.68 10.23
C GLY A 329 27.01 10.07 9.58
N LYS A 330 25.94 10.88 9.51
CA LYS A 330 26.06 12.23 8.89
C LYS A 330 25.59 13.48 9.67
N HIS A 331 24.72 13.42 10.69
CA HIS A 331 24.30 14.67 11.39
C HIS A 331 24.21 14.57 12.93
N PRO A 332 24.61 15.64 13.67
CA PRO A 332 24.45 15.70 15.12
C PRO A 332 22.97 15.94 15.48
N GLY A 333 22.31 14.89 16.00
CA GLY A 333 20.87 14.82 16.31
C GLY A 333 20.18 13.53 15.85
N ASP A 334 20.87 12.68 15.07
CA ASP A 334 20.34 11.42 14.56
C ASP A 334 20.25 10.34 15.67
N ILE A 335 19.15 9.58 15.72
CA ILE A 335 19.13 8.25 16.34
C ILE A 335 19.89 7.34 15.36
N PRO A 336 21.22 7.22 15.49
CA PRO A 336 21.85 6.33 16.49
C PRO A 336 23.04 6.93 17.26
N SER A 337 23.26 6.49 18.50
CA SER A 337 24.52 6.70 19.24
C SER A 337 25.08 5.42 19.88
N ASN A 338 26.42 5.43 19.97
CA ASN A 338 27.43 4.39 20.19
C ASN A 338 27.15 3.28 21.21
N ASN A 339 27.67 2.08 20.90
CA ASN A 339 28.58 1.37 21.81
C ASN A 339 29.43 0.34 21.04
N SER A 340 30.70 0.67 20.81
CA SER A 340 31.82 -0.29 20.93
C SER A 340 33.14 0.48 20.95
N SER A 341 33.48 1.01 22.12
CA SER A 341 34.87 1.16 22.55
C SER A 341 35.11 0.22 23.72
N SER A 342 36.22 -0.51 23.67
CA SER A 342 36.69 -1.65 24.49
C SER A 342 36.47 -2.99 23.75
N SER A 343 37.49 -3.69 23.27
CA SER A 343 38.92 -3.76 23.60
C SER A 343 39.78 -3.98 22.36
#